data_AF-A0A958V6P1-F1
#
_entry.id   AF-A0A958V6P1-F1
#
_cell.length_a   1.000
_cell.length_b   1.000
_cell.length_c   1.000
_cell.angle_alpha   90.00
_cell.angle_beta   90.00
_cell.angle_gamma   90.00
#
_symmetry.space_group_name_H-M   'P 1'
#
loop_
_entity.id
_entity.type
_entity.pdbx_description
1 polymer ?
#
loop_
_entity_poly.entity_id
_entity_poly.type
_entity_poly.pdbx_seq_one_letter_code
_entity_poly.pdbx_strand_id
1 'polypeptide(L)' 'MLANQKDKFSLPEHITYLNGAYMSPQLKSVEQIGIEALSKKSHPYLYTADDFFSGAEKLRRTFAGFIDAPDHL' A
#
# COMPACT_ATOMS: atom_id res chain seq x y z
N MET A 1 6.52 -24.31 5.25
CA MET A 1 7.53 -23.30 4.88
C MET A 1 6.84 -22.24 4.02
N LEU A 2 7.00 -20.95 4.35
CA LEU A 2 6.44 -19.88 3.52
C LEU A 2 7.25 -19.76 2.21
N ALA A 3 6.57 -19.45 1.11
CA ALA A 3 7.24 -19.15 -0.15
C ALA A 3 8.01 -17.83 -0.05
N ASN A 4 9.22 -17.79 -0.62
CA ASN A 4 10.00 -16.57 -0.72
C ASN A 4 9.24 -15.54 -1.58
N GLN A 5 9.17 -14.28 -1.13
CA GLN A 5 8.47 -13.19 -1.82
C GLN A 5 9.42 -12.05 -2.25
N LYS A 6 10.73 -12.29 -2.34
CA LYS A 6 11.74 -11.30 -2.76
C LYS A 6 11.38 -10.65 -4.11
N ASP A 7 10.80 -11.42 -5.01
CA ASP A 7 10.37 -10.99 -6.35
C ASP A 7 9.31 -9.87 -6.34
N LYS A 8 8.56 -9.72 -5.24
CA LYS A 8 7.57 -8.65 -5.07
C LYS A 8 8.18 -7.28 -4.76
N PHE A 9 9.48 -7.21 -4.49
CA PHE A 9 10.20 -5.99 -4.14
C PHE A 9 11.23 -5.64 -5.21
N SER A 10 11.56 -4.36 -5.32
CA SER A 10 12.56 -3.83 -6.26
C SER A 10 13.91 -3.63 -5.57
N LEU A 11 14.43 -4.66 -4.90
CA LEU A 11 15.76 -4.63 -4.28
C LEU A 11 16.82 -5.22 -5.21
N PRO A 12 17.97 -4.56 -5.42
CA PRO A 12 19.07 -5.12 -6.19
C PRO A 12 19.60 -6.43 -5.59
N GLU A 13 19.97 -7.39 -6.45
CA GLU A 13 20.37 -8.74 -6.01
C GLU A 13 21.58 -8.75 -5.07
N HIS A 14 22.49 -7.79 -5.23
CA HIS A 14 23.72 -7.66 -4.45
C HIS A 14 23.55 -6.94 -3.11
N ILE A 15 22.33 -6.46 -2.78
CA ILE A 15 22.06 -5.74 -1.54
C ILE A 15 21.36 -6.65 -0.53
N THR A 16 21.92 -6.75 0.67
CA THR A 16 21.24 -7.32 1.83
C THR A 16 20.69 -6.18 2.68
N TYR A 17 19.41 -5.87 2.52
CA TYR A 17 18.76 -4.75 3.21
C TYR A 17 18.19 -5.20 4.56
N LEU A 18 18.76 -4.72 5.67
CA LEU A 18 18.37 -5.11 7.03
C LEU A 18 17.60 -4.01 7.80
N ASN A 19 17.57 -2.78 7.29
CA ASN A 19 17.00 -1.63 8.00
C ASN A 19 15.49 -1.46 7.80
N GLY A 20 14.74 -2.58 7.76
CA GLY A 20 13.30 -2.58 7.49
C GLY A 20 12.45 -1.91 8.57
N ALA A 21 12.96 -1.84 9.81
CA ALA A 21 12.29 -1.15 10.92
C ALA A 21 12.33 0.38 10.76
N TYR A 22 13.41 0.93 10.17
CA TYR A 22 13.48 2.35 9.82
C TYR A 22 12.67 2.63 8.56
N MET A 23 12.85 1.83 7.50
CA MET A 23 12.10 1.96 6.26
C MET A 23 12.04 0.62 5.54
N SER A 24 10.84 0.06 5.38
CA SER A 24 10.66 -1.15 4.59
C SER A 24 10.70 -0.84 3.09
N PRO A 25 11.25 -1.74 2.25
CA PRO A 25 11.08 -1.65 0.81
C PRO A 25 9.59 -1.78 0.48
N GLN A 26 9.11 -0.95 -0.43
CA GLN A 26 7.73 -1.05 -0.89
C GLN A 26 7.54 -2.25 -1.83
N LEU A 27 6.36 -2.85 -1.79
CA LEU A 27 5.94 -3.79 -2.81
C LEU A 27 5.84 -3.07 -4.16
N LYS A 28 6.23 -3.74 -5.25
CA LYS A 28 6.04 -3.23 -6.62
C LYS A 28 4.60 -2.78 -6.89
N SER A 29 3.62 -3.52 -6.35
CA SER A 29 2.21 -3.17 -6.48
C SER A 29 1.83 -1.88 -5.75
N VAL A 30 2.46 -1.60 -4.60
CA VAL A 30 2.19 -0.37 -3.84
C VAL A 30 2.84 0.83 -4.53
N GLU A 31 4.06 0.65 -5.04
CA GLU A 31 4.74 1.67 -5.86
C GLU A 31 3.89 2.08 -7.07
N GLN A 32 3.36 1.11 -7.81
CA GLN A 32 2.49 1.33 -8.96
C GLN A 32 1.22 2.15 -8.61
N ILE A 33 0.52 1.77 -7.54
CA ILE A 33 -0.66 2.51 -7.06
C ILE A 33 -0.30 3.95 -6.67
N GLY A 34 0.89 4.16 -6.08
CA GLY A 34 1.38 5.50 -5.74
C GLY A 34 1.53 6.40 -6.98
N ILE A 35 2.12 5.85 -8.05
CA ILE A 35 2.28 6.57 -9.32
C ILE A 35 0.90 6.92 -9.93
N GLU A 36 -0.02 5.96 -9.94
CA GLU A 36 -1.38 6.17 -10.44
C GLU A 36 -2.15 7.22 -9.63
N ALA A 37 -2.04 7.19 -8.31
CA ALA A 37 -2.67 8.16 -7.43
C ALA A 37 -2.16 9.59 -7.69
N LEU A 38 -0.84 9.76 -7.89
CA LEU A 38 -0.26 11.05 -8.26
C LEU A 38 -0.76 11.53 -9.63
N SER A 39 -0.81 10.64 -10.62
CA SER A 39 -1.34 10.95 -11.95
C SER A 39 -2.81 11.38 -11.89
N LYS A 40 -3.65 10.66 -11.12
CA LYS A 40 -5.05 11.01 -10.90
C LYS A 40 -5.17 12.40 -10.25
N LYS A 41 -4.33 12.71 -9.26
CA LYS A 41 -4.34 14.01 -8.56
C LYS A 41 -4.05 15.19 -9.49
N SER A 42 -3.33 15.00 -10.58
CA SER A 42 -3.14 16.01 -11.63
C SER A 42 -4.43 16.32 -12.43
N HIS A 43 -5.47 15.50 -12.28
CA HIS A 43 -6.77 15.63 -12.96
C HIS A 43 -7.91 15.72 -11.92
N PRO A 44 -7.94 16.78 -11.09
CA PRO A 44 -8.87 16.87 -9.96
C PRO A 44 -10.36 16.84 -10.37
N TYR A 45 -10.69 17.27 -11.59
CA TYR A 45 -12.05 17.24 -12.14
C TYR A 45 -12.59 15.83 -12.42
N LEU A 46 -11.73 14.80 -12.37
CA LEU A 46 -12.15 13.39 -12.48
C LEU A 46 -12.46 12.77 -11.11
N TYR A 47 -12.21 13.47 -10.00
CA TYR A 47 -12.54 12.94 -8.68
C TYR A 47 -14.05 13.02 -8.41
N THR A 48 -14.57 11.92 -7.91
CA THR A 48 -15.92 11.82 -7.35
C THR A 48 -15.89 12.03 -5.84
N ALA A 49 -17.04 12.25 -5.21
CA ALA A 49 -17.12 12.29 -3.75
C ALA A 49 -16.61 10.99 -3.10
N ASP A 50 -16.95 9.83 -3.69
CA ASP A 50 -16.59 8.50 -3.18
C ASP A 50 -15.07 8.27 -3.17
N ASP A 51 -14.33 8.88 -4.09
CA ASP A 51 -12.87 8.77 -4.16
C ASP A 51 -12.15 9.30 -2.90
N PHE A 52 -12.80 10.19 -2.14
CA PHE A 52 -12.24 10.75 -0.91
C PHE A 52 -12.43 9.84 0.31
N PHE A 53 -13.46 9.00 0.32
CA PHE A 53 -13.87 8.24 1.52
C PHE A 53 -13.61 6.74 1.39
N SER A 54 -13.89 6.17 0.21
CA SER A 54 -13.88 4.72 -0.02
C SER A 54 -12.54 4.07 0.31
N GLY A 55 -11.42 4.71 -0.05
CA GLY A 55 -10.08 4.20 0.24
C GLY A 55 -9.78 4.12 1.74
N ALA A 56 -10.12 5.18 2.48
CA ALA A 56 -9.90 5.23 3.93
C ALA A 56 -10.81 4.25 4.69
N GLU A 57 -12.07 4.11 4.27
CA GLU A 57 -13.00 3.12 4.81
C GLU A 57 -12.50 1.70 4.59
N LYS A 58 -12.11 1.36 3.35
CA LYS A 58 -11.56 0.05 3.03
C LYS A 58 -10.31 -0.26 3.85
N LEU A 59 -9.41 0.71 4.01
CA LEU A 59 -8.21 0.57 4.84
C LEU A 59 -8.56 0.26 6.30
N ARG A 60 -9.46 1.05 6.91
CA ARG A 60 -9.89 0.85 8.30
C ARG A 60 -10.46 -0.55 8.50
N ARG A 61 -11.42 -0.97 7.67
CA ARG A 61 -12.05 -2.31 7.77
C ARG A 61 -11.03 -3.43 7.62
N THR A 62 -10.16 -3.33 6.60
CA THR A 62 -9.14 -4.36 6.33
C THR A 62 -8.14 -4.46 7.48
N PHE A 63 -7.70 -3.32 8.00
CA PHE A 63 -6.73 -3.29 9.10
C PHE A 63 -7.35 -3.76 10.42
N ALA A 64 -8.59 -3.37 10.74
CA ALA A 64 -9.30 -3.86 11.91
C ALA A 64 -9.41 -5.38 11.92
N GLY A 65 -9.80 -5.98 10.79
CA GLY A 65 -9.83 -7.44 10.64
C GLY A 65 -8.44 -8.10 10.72
N PHE A 66 -7.37 -7.40 10.33
CA PHE A 66 -6.00 -7.91 10.42
C PHE A 66 -5.48 -7.97 11.87
N ILE A 67 -5.89 -7.03 12.72
CA ILE A 67 -5.46 -6.95 14.14
C ILE A 67 -6.49 -7.48 15.13
N ASP A 68 -7.56 -8.12 14.64
CA ASP A 68 -8.69 -8.60 15.46
C ASP A 68 -9.33 -7.50 16.33
N ALA A 69 -9.49 -6.31 15.75
CA ALA A 69 -10.20 -5.20 16.36
C ALA A 69 -11.64 -5.11 15.82
N PRO A 70 -12.60 -4.64 16.62
CA PRO A 70 -13.96 -4.36 16.15
C PRO A 70 -13.96 -3.32 15.02
N ASP A 71 -14.82 -3.52 14.03
CA ASP A 71 -15.07 -2.52 12.99
C ASP A 71 -15.84 -1.35 13.62
N HIS A 72 -15.19 -0.20 13.74
CA HIS A 72 -15.82 1.04 14.20
C HIS A 72 -16.05 1.93 12.98
N LEU A 73 -17.31 1.98 12.54
CA LEU A 73 -17.82 3.00 11.62
C LEU A 73 -18.80 3.89 12.35
#